data_AF-A0A1C5Y7L2-F1
#
_entry.id   AF-A0A1C5Y7L2-F1
#
_cell.length_a   1.000
_cell.length_b   1.000
_cell.length_c   1.000
_cell.angle_alpha   90.00
_cell.angle_beta   90.00
_cell.angle_gamma   90.00
#
_symmetry.space_group_name_H-M   'P 1'
#
loop_
_entity.id
_entity.type
_entity.pdbx_description
1 polymer ?
#
loop_
_entity_poly.entity_id
_entity_poly.type
_entity_poly.pdbx_seq_one_letter_code
_entity_poly.pdbx_strand_id
1 'polypeptide(L)'
;MITICIAATWLWETFAPVAKRLFVSYISVTIVLMAVGMVAIFSRLQLSSRMISIVRFFSPAAFGVYLIHSQTWIWRELMSDRFSWIANYKVYTLPFIVVGCAGGIFIICLLIEKLRLVLFEVLKINRLIQILERRLESVLNNCFNKIGG
;
A
#
# COMPACT_ATOMS: atom_id res chain seq x y z
N MET A 1 12.66 -26.89 -21.68
CA MET A 1 12.61 -25.44 -21.31
C MET A 1 12.03 -25.23 -19.92
N ILE A 2 10.80 -25.67 -19.64
CA ILE A 2 10.17 -25.57 -18.30
C ILE A 2 10.96 -26.32 -17.21
N THR A 3 11.52 -27.48 -17.52
CA THR A 3 12.33 -28.28 -16.59
C THR A 3 13.66 -27.62 -16.19
N ILE A 4 14.24 -26.82 -17.09
CA ILE A 4 15.49 -26.08 -16.84
C ILE A 4 15.22 -24.87 -15.95
N CYS A 5 14.09 -24.19 -16.14
CA CYS A 5 13.65 -23.12 -15.25
C CYS A 5 13.40 -23.64 -13.82
N ILE A 6 12.73 -24.79 -13.69
CA ILE A 6 12.48 -25.42 -12.39
C ILE A 6 13.80 -25.82 -11.73
N ALA A 7 14.71 -26.50 -12.45
CA ALA A 7 16.02 -26.88 -11.92
C ALA A 7 16.86 -25.65 -11.50
N ALA A 8 16.83 -24.56 -12.27
CA ALA A 8 17.50 -23.31 -11.92
C ALA A 8 16.88 -22.65 -10.67
N THR A 9 15.56 -22.70 -10.50
CA THR A 9 14.89 -22.22 -9.28
C THR A 9 15.32 -23.06 -8.07
N TRP A 10 15.38 -24.39 -8.20
CA TRP A 10 15.84 -25.28 -7.14
C TRP A 10 17.33 -25.08 -6.80
N LEU A 11 18.17 -24.83 -7.80
CA LEU A 11 19.61 -24.54 -7.62
C LEU A 11 19.83 -23.19 -6.91
N TRP A 12 19.01 -22.18 -7.24
CA TRP A 12 19.01 -20.88 -6.56
C TRP A 12 18.53 -20.98 -5.10
N GLU A 13 17.52 -21.81 -4.83
CA GLU A 13 16.99 -22.08 -3.49
C GLU A 13 18.00 -22.79 -2.58
N THR A 14 18.82 -23.69 -3.13
CA THR A 14 19.78 -24.51 -2.36
C THR A 14 21.11 -23.82 -2.07
N PHE A 15 21.57 -22.91 -2.94
CA PHE A 15 22.88 -22.24 -2.77
C PHE A 15 22.81 -20.92 -1.97
N ALA A 16 21.63 -20.32 -1.80
CA ALA A 16 21.49 -18.96 -1.27
C ALA A 16 20.77 -18.80 0.10
N PRO A 17 20.77 -19.74 1.08
CA PRO A 17 20.01 -19.53 2.32
C PRO A 17 20.53 -18.38 3.20
N VAL A 18 21.84 -18.10 3.18
CA VAL A 18 22.46 -16.97 3.93
C VAL A 18 22.30 -15.64 3.18
N ALA A 19 22.46 -15.66 1.85
CA ALA A 19 22.23 -14.51 0.99
C ALA A 19 20.75 -14.09 0.96
N LYS A 20 19.79 -15.03 0.92
CA LYS A 20 18.34 -14.73 1.02
C LYS A 20 18.02 -13.95 2.29
N ARG A 21 18.59 -14.31 3.46
CA ARG A 21 18.31 -13.58 4.70
C ARG A 21 18.89 -12.16 4.70
N LEU A 22 20.04 -11.93 4.07
CA LEU A 22 20.66 -10.61 4.00
C LEU A 22 20.11 -9.72 2.88
N PHE A 23 19.65 -10.29 1.76
CA PHE A 23 19.17 -9.57 0.58
C PHE A 23 17.64 -9.52 0.43
N VAL A 24 16.90 -10.47 1.00
CA VAL A 24 15.44 -10.62 0.81
C VAL A 24 14.65 -10.40 2.11
N SER A 25 15.34 -10.20 3.25
CA SER A 25 14.67 -9.75 4.47
C SER A 25 14.17 -8.31 4.29
N TYR A 26 13.00 -7.99 4.83
CA TYR A 26 12.35 -6.69 4.72
C TYR A 26 13.24 -5.51 5.19
N ILE A 27 14.21 -5.80 6.07
CA ILE A 27 15.18 -4.85 6.63
C ILE A 27 16.54 -4.91 5.88
N SER A 28 16.60 -5.59 4.73
CA SER A 28 17.81 -5.63 3.92
C SER A 28 18.18 -4.25 3.40
N VAL A 29 19.48 -3.93 3.45
CA VAL A 29 20.06 -2.73 2.83
C VAL A 29 19.64 -2.59 1.37
N THR A 30 19.50 -3.69 0.64
CA THR A 30 19.10 -3.64 -0.77
C THR A 30 17.65 -3.24 -0.99
N ILE A 31 16.73 -3.67 -0.14
CA ILE A 31 15.32 -3.26 -0.20
C ILE A 31 15.17 -1.79 0.16
N VAL A 32 15.91 -1.31 1.16
CA VAL A 32 15.96 0.12 1.52
C VAL A 32 16.50 0.96 0.37
N LEU A 33 17.59 0.53 -0.27
CA LEU A 33 18.20 1.24 -1.40
C LEU A 33 17.26 1.28 -2.61
N MET A 34 16.55 0.19 -2.90
CA MET A 34 15.50 0.15 -3.92
C MET A 34 14.33 1.09 -3.61
N ALA A 35 13.88 1.15 -2.36
CA ALA A 35 12.81 2.06 -1.93
C ALA A 35 13.23 3.52 -2.10
N VAL A 36 14.44 3.90 -1.65
CA VAL A 36 14.99 5.24 -1.85
C VAL A 36 15.13 5.56 -3.33
N GLY A 37 15.61 4.61 -4.14
CA GLY A 37 15.72 4.75 -5.59
C GLY A 37 14.37 5.02 -6.26
N MET A 38 13.32 4.26 -5.93
CA MET A 38 11.98 4.52 -6.44
C MET A 38 11.46 5.90 -6.05
N VAL A 39 11.65 6.32 -4.79
CA VAL A 39 11.24 7.66 -4.33
C VAL A 39 11.99 8.75 -5.09
N ALA A 40 13.30 8.58 -5.32
CA ALA A 40 14.11 9.54 -6.07
C ALA A 40 13.72 9.63 -7.56
N ILE A 41 13.29 8.52 -8.16
CA ILE A 41 12.77 8.50 -9.53
C ILE A 41 11.40 9.19 -9.58
N PHE A 42 10.49 8.81 -8.69
CA PHE A 42 9.13 9.38 -8.68
C PHE A 42 9.11 10.86 -8.27
N SER A 43 10.05 11.33 -7.45
CA SER A 43 10.14 12.76 -7.10
C SER A 43 10.53 13.65 -8.28
N ARG A 44 11.22 13.08 -9.29
CA ARG A 44 11.62 13.79 -10.51
C ARG A 44 10.64 13.57 -11.67
N LEU A 45 9.64 12.72 -11.51
CA LEU A 45 8.69 12.38 -12.55
C LEU A 45 7.67 13.51 -12.73
N GLN A 46 7.73 14.19 -13.87
CA GLN A 46 6.75 15.21 -14.24
C GLN A 46 5.49 14.53 -14.79
N LEU A 47 4.47 14.41 -13.94
CA LEU A 47 3.19 13.82 -14.32
C LEU A 47 2.27 14.86 -14.96
N SER A 48 1.56 14.46 -16.02
CA SER A 48 0.49 15.28 -16.60
C SER A 48 -0.69 15.40 -15.63
N SER A 49 -1.49 16.48 -15.74
CA SER A 49 -2.62 16.74 -14.83
C SER A 49 -3.63 15.57 -14.77
N ARG A 50 -3.80 14.83 -15.87
CA ARG A 50 -4.66 13.64 -15.93
C ARG A 50 -4.08 12.47 -15.12
N MET A 51 -2.77 12.22 -15.21
CA MET A 51 -2.12 11.18 -14.42
C MET A 51 -2.11 11.51 -12.93
N ILE A 52 -1.93 12.78 -12.57
CA ILE A 52 -2.01 13.23 -11.16
C ILE A 52 -3.40 12.94 -10.59
N SER A 53 -4.46 13.20 -11.34
CA SER A 53 -5.83 12.89 -10.92
C SER A 53 -6.05 11.40 -10.66
N ILE A 54 -5.52 10.54 -11.55
CA ILE A 54 -5.58 9.08 -11.39
C ILE A 54 -4.80 8.64 -10.15
N VAL A 55 -3.56 9.09 -9.99
CA VAL A 55 -2.73 8.72 -8.82
C VAL A 55 -3.38 9.20 -7.52
N ARG A 56 -3.97 10.39 -7.49
CA ARG A 56 -4.72 10.89 -6.31
C ARG A 56 -5.95 10.05 -5.98
N PHE A 57 -6.60 9.47 -6.99
CA PHE A 57 -7.74 8.57 -6.78
C PHE A 57 -7.29 7.18 -6.29
N PHE A 58 -6.20 6.64 -6.83
CA PHE A 58 -5.70 5.30 -6.50
C PHE A 58 -4.83 5.25 -5.23
N SER A 59 -4.14 6.34 -4.89
CA SER A 59 -3.30 6.44 -3.69
C SER A 59 -4.03 6.06 -2.39
N PRO A 60 -5.21 6.63 -2.08
CA PRO A 60 -5.94 6.26 -0.87
C PRO A 60 -6.50 4.83 -0.95
N ALA A 61 -6.83 4.31 -2.14
CA ALA A 61 -7.24 2.91 -2.31
C ALA A 61 -6.08 1.93 -2.03
N ALA A 62 -4.88 2.20 -2.54
CA ALA A 62 -3.69 1.39 -2.26
C ALA A 62 -3.33 1.42 -0.76
N PHE A 63 -3.47 2.59 -0.12
CA PHE A 63 -3.28 2.73 1.32
C PHE A 63 -4.34 1.96 2.12
N GLY A 64 -5.61 1.99 1.71
CA GLY A 64 -6.68 1.22 2.34
C GLY A 64 -6.44 -0.29 2.29
N VAL A 65 -6.02 -0.81 1.12
CA VAL A 65 -5.61 -2.22 0.98
C VAL A 65 -4.44 -2.56 1.90
N TYR A 66 -3.43 -1.69 1.96
CA TYR A 66 -2.28 -1.86 2.85
C TYR A 66 -2.68 -1.91 4.33
N LEU A 67 -3.55 -1.00 4.79
CA LEU A 67 -4.04 -0.99 6.18
C LEU A 67 -4.80 -2.26 6.53
N ILE A 68 -5.66 -2.73 5.64
CA ILE A 68 -6.41 -3.99 5.82
C ILE A 68 -5.44 -5.18 5.87
N HIS A 69 -4.40 -5.16 5.04
CA HIS A 69 -3.37 -6.20 5.06
C HIS A 69 -2.50 -6.17 6.32
N SER A 70 -2.20 -4.98 6.84
CA SER A 70 -1.47 -4.80 8.09
C SER A 70 -2.29 -5.23 9.31
N GLN A 71 -3.63 -5.18 9.24
CA GLN A 71 -4.51 -5.79 10.23
C GLN A 71 -4.64 -7.29 9.98
N THR A 72 -3.75 -8.06 10.60
CA THR A 72 -3.70 -9.52 10.58
C THR A 72 -5.01 -10.21 11.01
N TRP A 73 -5.90 -9.50 11.71
CA TRP A 73 -7.24 -9.97 12.09
C TRP A 73 -8.16 -10.24 10.90
N ILE A 74 -8.17 -9.36 9.89
CA ILE A 74 -9.05 -9.52 8.71
C ILE A 74 -8.61 -10.71 7.86
N TRP A 75 -7.31 -10.95 7.77
CA TRP A 75 -6.75 -12.09 7.05
C TRP A 75 -7.16 -13.42 7.68
N ARG A 76 -7.19 -13.49 9.02
CA ARG A 76 -7.47 -14.71 9.76
C ARG A 76 -8.97 -15.05 9.76
N GLU A 77 -9.86 -14.09 9.95
CA GLU A 77 -11.32 -14.31 9.95
C GLU A 77 -11.95 -14.37 8.54
N LEU A 78 -11.40 -13.63 7.56
CA LEU A 78 -12.03 -13.47 6.23
C LEU A 78 -11.41 -14.36 5.13
N MET A 79 -10.09 -14.63 5.18
CA MET A 79 -9.42 -15.44 4.14
C MET A 79 -9.23 -16.92 4.48
N SER A 80 -9.12 -17.29 5.77
CA SER A 80 -8.67 -18.64 6.13
C SER A 80 -9.64 -19.77 5.71
N ASP A 81 -10.96 -19.52 5.71
CA ASP A 81 -11.95 -20.56 5.41
C ASP A 81 -12.70 -20.38 4.08
N ARG A 82 -12.72 -19.18 3.50
CA ARG A 82 -13.55 -18.87 2.32
C ARG A 82 -12.90 -19.27 0.99
N PHE A 83 -11.58 -19.47 0.98
CA PHE A 83 -10.82 -19.87 -0.22
C PHE A 83 -10.52 -21.37 -0.32
N SER A 84 -10.92 -22.17 0.67
CA SER A 84 -10.80 -23.64 0.65
C SER A 84 -11.44 -24.27 -0.61
N TRP A 85 -12.50 -23.66 -1.13
CA TRP A 85 -13.20 -24.12 -2.33
C TRP A 85 -12.41 -23.91 -3.63
N ILE A 86 -11.48 -22.95 -3.68
CA ILE A 86 -10.64 -22.68 -4.85
C ILE A 86 -9.67 -23.83 -5.15
N ALA A 87 -9.28 -24.59 -4.12
CA ALA A 87 -8.34 -25.70 -4.25
C ALA A 87 -8.89 -26.91 -5.03
N ASN A 88 -10.21 -27.00 -5.22
CA ASN A 88 -10.84 -28.08 -6.00
C ASN A 88 -10.93 -27.78 -7.51
N TYR A 89 -10.57 -26.58 -7.96
CA TYR A 89 -10.65 -26.20 -9.38
C TYR A 89 -9.36 -26.49 -10.14
N LYS A 90 -9.50 -26.80 -11.44
CA LYS A 90 -8.37 -27.09 -12.34
C LYS A 90 -7.36 -25.91 -12.36
N VAL A 91 -6.07 -26.25 -12.45
CA VAL A 91 -4.93 -25.33 -12.41
C VAL A 91 -5.07 -24.16 -13.39
N TYR A 92 -5.70 -24.36 -14.55
CA TYR A 92 -5.88 -23.33 -15.57
C TYR A 92 -6.88 -22.22 -15.20
N THR A 93 -7.90 -22.52 -14.39
CA THR A 93 -8.93 -21.54 -13.96
C THR A 93 -8.55 -20.78 -12.70
N LEU A 94 -7.57 -21.31 -11.96
CA LEU A 94 -7.07 -20.77 -10.70
C LEU A 94 -6.59 -19.29 -10.79
N PRO A 95 -5.78 -18.87 -11.78
CA PRO A 95 -5.32 -17.48 -11.84
C PRO A 95 -6.46 -16.49 -12.09
N PHE A 96 -7.47 -16.86 -12.89
CA PHE A 96 -8.61 -15.98 -13.16
C PHE A 96 -9.46 -15.76 -11.91
N ILE A 97 -9.68 -16.82 -11.13
CA ILE A 97 -10.43 -16.74 -9.87
C ILE A 97 -9.67 -15.91 -8.84
N VAL A 98 -8.34 -16.10 -8.73
CA VAL A 98 -7.50 -15.31 -7.81
C VAL A 98 -7.53 -13.82 -8.18
N VAL A 99 -7.42 -13.49 -9.47
CA VAL A 99 -7.55 -12.10 -9.94
C VAL A 99 -8.94 -11.54 -9.65
N GLY A 100 -10.00 -12.32 -9.86
CA GLY A 100 -11.38 -11.93 -9.54
C GLY A 100 -11.58 -11.63 -8.06
N CYS A 101 -11.08 -12.50 -7.17
CA CYS A 101 -11.14 -12.30 -5.74
C CYS A 101 -10.31 -11.11 -5.27
N ALA A 102 -9.09 -10.93 -5.80
CA ALA A 102 -8.27 -9.76 -5.53
C ALA A 102 -8.97 -8.46 -5.98
N GLY A 103 -9.62 -8.49 -7.15
CA GLY A 103 -10.45 -7.40 -7.64
C GLY A 103 -11.65 -7.10 -6.74
N GLY A 104 -12.34 -8.13 -6.25
CA GLY A 104 -13.45 -7.98 -5.30
C GLY A 104 -13.01 -7.32 -3.99
N ILE A 105 -11.90 -7.78 -3.41
CA ILE A 105 -11.31 -7.17 -2.22
C ILE A 105 -10.92 -5.72 -2.49
N PHE A 106 -10.33 -5.44 -3.65
CA PHE A 106 -9.96 -4.10 -4.07
C PHE A 106 -11.18 -3.15 -4.14
N ILE A 107 -12.31 -3.60 -4.69
CA ILE A 107 -13.56 -2.84 -4.74
C ILE A 107 -14.08 -2.53 -3.33
N ILE A 108 -14.06 -3.51 -2.41
CA ILE A 108 -14.49 -3.32 -1.02
C ILE A 108 -13.58 -2.30 -0.32
N CYS A 109 -12.26 -2.39 -0.50
CA CYS A 109 -11.30 -1.42 0.04
C CYS A 109 -11.58 0.00 -0.48
N LEU A 110 -11.88 0.11 -1.78
CA LEU A 110 -12.23 1.39 -2.41
C LEU A 110 -13.53 1.95 -1.82
N LEU A 111 -14.52 1.10 -1.54
CA LEU A 111 -15.78 1.50 -0.90
C LEU A 111 -15.56 2.02 0.53
N ILE A 112 -14.72 1.34 1.33
CA ILE A 112 -14.38 1.77 2.70
C ILE A 112 -13.67 3.12 2.67
N GLU A 113 -12.76 3.33 1.73
CA GLU A 113 -12.04 4.60 1.61
C GLU A 113 -12.97 5.73 1.15
N LYS A 114 -13.93 5.43 0.26
CA LYS A 114 -15.00 6.37 -0.09
C LYS A 114 -15.88 6.71 1.11
N LEU A 115 -16.25 5.72 1.92
CA LEU A 115 -17.01 5.92 3.15
C LEU A 115 -16.24 6.83 4.11
N ARG A 116 -14.93 6.64 4.24
CA ARG A 116 -14.06 7.52 5.02
C ARG A 116 -14.14 8.96 4.53
N LEU A 117 -13.96 9.22 3.24
CA LEU A 117 -14.05 10.58 2.70
C LEU A 117 -15.41 11.24 2.99
N VAL A 118 -16.51 10.51 2.77
CA VAL A 118 -17.86 10.99 3.07
C VAL A 118 -18.04 11.23 4.57
N LEU A 119 -17.54 10.34 5.42
CA LEU A 119 -17.60 10.50 6.87
C LEU A 119 -16.84 11.75 7.33
N PHE A 120 -15.66 12.02 6.76
CA PHE A 120 -14.86 13.22 7.04
C PHE A 120 -15.57 14.52 6.60
N GLU A 121 -16.26 14.47 5.47
CA GLU A 121 -17.06 15.58 4.95
C GLU A 121 -18.30 15.84 5.83
N VAL A 122 -19.01 14.78 6.21
CA VAL A 122 -20.18 14.82 7.12
C VAL A 122 -19.78 15.29 8.52
N LEU A 123 -18.64 14.82 9.06
CA LEU A 123 -18.13 15.29 10.35
C LEU A 123 -17.58 16.72 10.30
N LYS A 124 -17.57 17.40 9.14
CA LYS A 124 -17.02 18.76 8.97
C LYS A 124 -15.61 18.88 9.56
N ILE A 125 -14.75 17.88 9.36
CA ILE A 125 -13.37 17.91 9.86
C ILE A 125 -12.59 19.10 9.26
N ASN A 126 -13.02 19.62 8.10
CA ASN A 126 -12.54 20.90 7.58
C ASN A 126 -12.66 22.05 8.58
N ARG A 127 -13.70 22.10 9.44
CA ARG A 127 -13.78 23.10 10.51
C ARG A 127 -12.75 22.86 11.59
N LEU A 128 -12.52 21.61 12.00
CA LEU A 128 -11.50 21.28 13.00
C LEU A 128 -10.10 21.58 12.49
N ILE A 129 -9.81 21.26 11.22
CA ILE A 129 -8.55 21.61 10.54
C ILE A 129 -8.37 23.12 10.50
N GLN A 130 -9.39 23.90 10.11
CA GLN A 130 -9.30 25.37 10.12
C GLN A 130 -9.18 25.99 11.52
N ILE A 131 -9.69 25.31 12.56
CA ILE A 131 -9.47 25.74 13.94
C ILE A 131 -8.03 25.45 14.35
N LEU A 132 -7.51 24.28 13.99
CA LEU A 132 -6.14 23.87 14.29
C LEU A 132 -5.13 24.75 13.56
N GLU A 133 -5.36 25.04 12.28
CA GLU A 133 -4.52 25.91 11.45
C GLU A 133 -4.44 27.32 12.03
N ARG A 134 -5.60 27.91 12.39
CA ARG A 134 -5.63 29.22 13.08
C ARG A 134 -4.90 29.21 14.42
N ARG A 135 -5.00 28.13 15.20
CA ARG A 135 -4.25 27.98 16.45
C ARG A 135 -2.74 27.91 16.19
N LEU A 136 -2.33 27.15 15.17
CA LEU A 136 -0.92 26.97 14.80
C LEU A 136 -0.31 28.28 14.31
N GLU A 137 -1.00 29.03 13.44
CA GLU A 137 -0.58 30.37 13.01
C GLU A 137 -0.45 31.35 14.17
N SER A 138 -1.39 31.33 15.13
CA SER A 138 -1.34 32.22 16.29
C SER A 138 -0.13 31.95 17.20
N VAL A 139 0.25 30.67 17.38
CA VAL A 139 1.43 30.27 18.16
C VAL A 139 2.70 30.59 17.38
N LEU A 140 2.72 30.34 16.07
CA LEU A 140 3.86 30.63 15.21
C LEU A 140 4.16 32.14 15.21
N ASN A 141 3.14 32.99 15.05
CA ASN A 141 3.30 34.45 15.09
C ASN A 141 3.79 34.96 16.45
N ASN A 142 3.27 34.41 17.55
CA ASN A 142 3.75 34.78 18.90
C ASN A 142 5.21 34.34 19.14
N CYS A 143 5.60 33.16 18.67
CA CYS A 143 7.00 32.72 18.71
C CYS A 143 7.90 33.60 17.85
N PHE A 144 7.46 33.96 16.64
CA PHE A 144 8.23 34.81 15.73
C PHE A 144 8.42 36.23 16.31
N ASN A 145 7.38 36.81 16.89
CA ASN A 145 7.43 38.12 17.55
C ASN A 145 8.33 38.14 18.79
N LYS A 146 8.53 36.99 19.45
CA LYS A 146 9.43 36.83 20.60
C LYS A 146 10.90 36.61 20.20
N ILE A 147 11.17 36.24 18.95
CA ILE A 147 12.53 36.03 18.42
C ILE A 147 13.03 37.28 17.69
N GLY A 148 12.14 38.12 17.17
CA GLY A 148 12.47 39.33 16.41
C GLY A 148 12.55 40.64 17.20
N GLY A 149 12.38 40.64 18.52
CA GLY A 149 12.50 41.80 19.41
C GLY A 149 13.42 41.52 20.58
#